data_AF-A0A843LPJ0-F1
#
_entry.id   AF-A0A843LPJ0-F1
#
_cell.length_a   1.000
_cell.length_b   1.000
_cell.length_c   1.000
_cell.angle_alpha   90.00
_cell.angle_beta   90.00
_cell.angle_gamma   90.00
#
_symmetry.space_group_name_H-M   'P 1'
#
loop_
_entity.id
_entity.type
_entity.pdbx_description
1 polymer ?
#
loop_
_entity_poly.entity_id
_entity_poly.type
_entity_poly.pdbx_seq_one_letter_code
_entity_poly.pdbx_strand_id
1 'polypeptide(L)'
;MKRVKIISKGYVQGVGYREHVRNATFRKNISGYVQYLESDDVEIIAEGQESDLRNFIKEINVSEYPIDVQDMNVTWQEPTGDLKKFEIIRGDKDQELFELIDVAVTRLCRVFENTSMNQEK
;
A
#
# COMPACT_ATOMS: atom_id res chain seq x y z
N MET A 1 -16.64 -15.52 2.71
CA MET A 1 -15.58 -14.68 2.13
C MET A 1 -16.22 -13.50 1.43
N LYS A 2 -15.50 -12.39 1.32
CA LYS A 2 -15.92 -11.18 0.60
C LYS A 2 -14.77 -10.67 -0.26
N ARG A 3 -15.09 -9.81 -1.21
CA ARG A 3 -14.14 -9.03 -2.00
C ARG A 3 -14.31 -7.55 -1.68
N VAL A 4 -13.20 -6.83 -1.64
CA VAL A 4 -13.18 -5.37 -1.60
C VAL A 4 -12.37 -4.83 -2.76
N LYS A 5 -12.90 -3.81 -3.40
CA LYS A 5 -12.18 -2.91 -4.30
C LYS A 5 -11.95 -1.61 -3.57
N ILE A 6 -10.70 -1.17 -3.49
CA ILE A 6 -10.29 0.03 -2.78
C ILE A 6 -9.54 0.92 -3.75
N ILE A 7 -9.91 2.19 -3.80
CA ILE A 7 -9.17 3.25 -4.49
C ILE A 7 -8.64 4.20 -3.44
N SER A 8 -7.32 4.21 -3.25
CA SER A 8 -6.63 5.11 -2.33
C SER A 8 -6.05 6.30 -3.10
N LYS A 9 -6.26 7.50 -2.57
CA LYS A 9 -5.81 8.77 -3.15
C LYS A 9 -4.94 9.54 -2.17
N GLY A 10 -4.10 10.42 -2.69
CA GLY A 10 -3.20 11.28 -1.91
C GLY A 10 -1.75 11.07 -2.32
N TYR A 11 -0.83 11.17 -1.37
CA TYR A 11 0.59 10.90 -1.61
C TYR A 11 0.87 9.40 -1.41
N VAL A 12 0.50 8.62 -2.43
CA VAL A 12 0.42 7.14 -2.38
C VAL A 12 1.25 6.43 -3.46
N GLN A 13 1.80 7.15 -4.45
CA GLN A 13 2.74 6.63 -5.45
C GLN A 13 4.18 7.04 -5.14
N GLY A 14 5.16 6.20 -5.51
CA GLY A 14 6.60 6.48 -5.27
C GLY A 14 7.04 6.49 -3.80
N VAL A 15 6.14 6.15 -2.86
CA VAL A 15 6.36 6.26 -1.40
C VAL A 15 6.41 4.90 -0.68
N GLY A 16 6.37 3.81 -1.45
CA GLY A 16 6.39 2.44 -0.90
C GLY A 16 5.04 1.98 -0.34
N TYR A 17 3.95 2.64 -0.73
CA TYR A 17 2.60 2.27 -0.28
C TYR A 17 2.18 0.87 -0.75
N ARG A 18 2.58 0.43 -1.96
CA ARG A 18 2.29 -0.92 -2.46
C ARG A 18 2.88 -1.99 -1.56
N GLU A 19 4.11 -1.80 -1.09
CA GLU A 19 4.76 -2.67 -0.11
C GLU A 19 4.05 -2.63 1.24
N HIS A 20 3.63 -1.46 1.71
CA HIS A 20 2.83 -1.32 2.94
C HIS A 20 1.54 -2.14 2.86
N VAL A 21 0.79 -1.99 1.76
CA VAL A 21 -0.44 -2.74 1.49
C VAL A 21 -0.18 -4.25 1.45
N ARG A 22 0.87 -4.71 0.74
CA ARG A 22 1.23 -6.14 0.71
C ARG A 22 1.60 -6.65 2.10
N ASN A 23 2.31 -5.87 2.90
CA ASN A 23 2.69 -6.26 4.25
C ASN A 23 1.48 -6.37 5.19
N ALA A 24 0.45 -5.54 5.00
CA ALA A 24 -0.80 -5.62 5.75
C ALA A 24 -1.58 -6.93 5.50
N THR A 25 -1.24 -7.71 4.49
CA THR A 25 -1.81 -9.06 4.25
C THR A 25 -0.96 -10.18 4.84
N PHE A 26 0.23 -9.88 5.37
CA PHE A 26 1.13 -10.88 5.91
C PHE A 26 0.51 -11.62 7.11
N ARG A 27 0.62 -12.95 7.11
CA ARG A 27 -0.02 -13.86 8.09
C ARG A 27 -1.55 -13.80 8.16
N LYS A 28 -2.21 -13.15 7.20
CA LYS A 28 -3.67 -13.16 7.02
C LYS A 28 -4.01 -13.99 5.80
N ASN A 29 -5.20 -14.59 5.77
CA ASN A 29 -5.69 -15.32 4.61
C ASN A 29 -6.38 -14.37 3.62
N ILE A 30 -5.62 -13.41 3.09
CA ILE A 30 -6.08 -12.40 2.15
C ILE A 30 -5.34 -12.59 0.82
N SER A 31 -6.08 -12.79 -0.27
CA SER A 31 -5.55 -12.81 -1.63
C SER A 31 -5.98 -11.56 -2.40
N GLY A 32 -5.30 -11.21 -3.49
CA GLY A 32 -5.53 -9.91 -4.09
C GLY A 32 -4.38 -9.36 -4.91
N TYR A 33 -4.48 -8.08 -5.22
CA TYR A 33 -3.37 -7.32 -5.76
C TYR A 33 -3.45 -5.85 -5.36
N VAL A 34 -2.33 -5.18 -5.50
CA VAL A 34 -2.22 -3.72 -5.47
C VAL A 34 -1.49 -3.23 -6.72
N GLN A 35 -1.99 -2.16 -7.33
CA GLN A 35 -1.41 -1.56 -8.53
C GLN A 35 -1.59 -0.04 -8.54
N TYR A 36 -0.71 0.64 -9.29
CA TYR A 36 -0.90 2.05 -9.61
C TYR A 36 -1.86 2.20 -10.78
N LEU A 37 -2.62 3.28 -10.74
CA LEU A 37 -3.45 3.75 -11.84
C LEU A 37 -2.74 4.92 -12.53
N GLU A 38 -3.10 5.17 -13.79
CA GLU A 38 -2.62 6.34 -14.55
C GLU A 38 -3.08 7.68 -13.94
N SER A 39 -4.09 7.66 -13.06
CA SER A 39 -4.65 8.85 -12.40
C SER A 39 -3.93 9.24 -11.10
N ASP A 40 -2.68 8.82 -10.90
CA ASP A 40 -1.90 8.94 -9.66
C ASP A 40 -2.52 8.25 -8.42
N ASP A 41 -3.61 7.50 -8.59
CA ASP A 41 -4.29 6.73 -7.55
C ASP A 41 -3.71 5.31 -7.42
N VAL A 42 -4.06 4.62 -6.33
CA VAL A 42 -3.71 3.21 -6.12
C VAL A 42 -4.98 2.37 -6.05
N GLU A 43 -5.06 1.34 -6.89
CA GLU A 43 -6.12 0.34 -6.83
C GLU A 43 -5.66 -0.89 -6.04
N ILE A 44 -6.53 -1.36 -5.16
CA ILE A 44 -6.35 -2.57 -4.38
C ILE A 44 -7.58 -3.45 -4.54
N ILE A 45 -7.35 -4.71 -4.91
CA ILE A 45 -8.34 -5.77 -4.82
C ILE A 45 -7.92 -6.72 -3.72
N ALA A 46 -8.82 -7.02 -2.80
CA ALA A 46 -8.56 -8.01 -1.75
C ALA A 46 -9.77 -8.93 -1.52
N GLU A 47 -9.51 -10.22 -1.36
CA GLU A 47 -10.49 -11.25 -1.02
C GLU A 47 -10.08 -11.97 0.25
N GLY A 48 -11.04 -12.26 1.12
CA GLY A 48 -10.76 -12.90 2.41
C GLY A 48 -11.98 -13.01 3.31
N GLN A 49 -11.74 -13.30 4.59
CA GLN A 49 -12.77 -13.19 5.61
C GLN A 49 -13.11 -11.72 5.86
N GLU A 50 -14.39 -11.41 6.06
CA GLU A 50 -14.84 -10.02 6.21
C GLU A 50 -14.15 -9.31 7.38
N SER A 51 -13.94 -10.01 8.49
CA SER A 51 -13.20 -9.50 9.65
C SER A 51 -11.75 -9.10 9.30
N ASP A 52 -11.07 -9.94 8.53
CA ASP A 52 -9.68 -9.71 8.11
C ASP A 52 -9.60 -8.54 7.14
N LEU A 53 -10.55 -8.44 6.21
CA LEU A 53 -10.66 -7.34 5.26
C LEU A 53 -10.96 -6.01 5.96
N ARG A 54 -11.84 -5.98 6.96
CA ARG A 54 -12.10 -4.78 7.76
C ARG A 54 -10.86 -4.30 8.51
N ASN A 55 -10.07 -5.22 9.06
CA ASN A 55 -8.81 -4.89 9.72
C ASN A 55 -7.76 -4.42 8.71
N PHE A 56 -7.66 -5.08 7.56
CA PHE A 56 -6.80 -4.69 6.45
C PHE A 56 -7.09 -3.27 5.97
N ILE A 57 -8.36 -2.93 5.71
CA ILE A 57 -8.78 -1.57 5.30
C ILE A 57 -8.31 -0.51 6.30
N LYS A 58 -8.41 -0.79 7.61
CA LYS A 58 -7.93 0.15 8.64
C LYS A 58 -6.41 0.31 8.63
N GLU A 59 -5.68 -0.77 8.43
CA GLU A 59 -4.22 -0.80 8.47
C GLU A 59 -3.56 -0.08 7.27
N ILE A 60 -4.22 -0.10 6.11
CA ILE A 60 -3.72 0.58 4.91
C ILE A 60 -4.14 2.05 4.82
N ASN A 61 -5.00 2.53 5.72
CA ASN A 61 -5.38 3.93 5.81
C ASN A 61 -4.37 4.69 6.68
N VAL A 62 -3.22 5.02 6.07
CA VAL A 62 -2.08 5.63 6.77
C VAL A 62 -1.94 7.08 6.36
N SER A 63 -1.73 7.95 7.35
CA SER A 63 -1.29 9.34 7.17
C SER A 63 -0.05 9.54 8.05
N GLU A 64 1.09 9.08 7.54
CA GLU A 64 2.41 9.21 8.17
C GLU A 64 3.47 9.32 7.07
N TYR A 65 4.24 10.41 7.08
CA TYR A 65 5.31 10.62 6.11
C TYR A 65 6.24 9.39 5.97
N PRO A 66 6.47 8.87 4.75
CA PRO A 66 6.16 9.49 3.46
C PRO A 66 4.84 9.07 2.81
N ILE A 67 3.97 8.34 3.50
CA ILE A 67 2.68 7.87 2.95
C ILE A 67 1.56 8.75 3.50
N ASP A 68 0.76 9.35 2.61
CA ASP A 68 -0.42 10.12 3.03
C ASP A 68 -1.65 9.73 2.21
N VAL A 69 -2.47 8.84 2.76
CA VAL A 69 -3.78 8.46 2.21
C VAL A 69 -4.79 9.51 2.65
N GLN A 70 -5.19 10.37 1.71
CA GLN A 70 -6.10 11.49 1.96
C GLN A 70 -7.56 11.10 1.77
N ASP A 71 -7.82 10.21 0.81
CA ASP A 71 -9.14 9.66 0.56
C ASP A 71 -9.02 8.17 0.21
N MET A 72 -10.01 7.39 0.63
CA MET A 72 -10.04 5.95 0.38
C MET A 72 -11.48 5.49 0.13
N ASN A 73 -11.77 5.18 -1.12
CA ASN A 73 -13.08 4.67 -1.52
C ASN A 73 -13.08 3.14 -1.44
N VAL A 74 -13.98 2.56 -0.64
CA VAL A 74 -14.09 1.10 -0.43
C VAL A 74 -15.43 0.60 -0.94
N THR A 75 -15.40 -0.35 -1.88
CA THR A 75 -16.58 -1.02 -2.41
C THR A 75 -16.52 -2.52 -2.11
N TRP A 76 -17.58 -3.05 -1.49
CA TRP A 76 -17.72 -4.47 -1.18
C TRP A 76 -18.41 -5.22 -2.31
N GLN A 77 -17.91 -6.42 -2.61
CA GLN A 77 -18.35 -7.25 -3.72
C GLN A 77 -18.35 -8.74 -3.33
N GLU A 78 -18.99 -9.55 -4.15
CA GLU A 78 -18.86 -11.01 -4.06
C GLU A 78 -17.47 -11.46 -4.53
N PRO A 79 -16.86 -12.45 -3.86
CA PRO A 79 -15.54 -12.97 -4.24
C PRO A 79 -15.61 -13.74 -5.56
N THR A 80 -14.57 -13.59 -6.39
CA THR A 80 -14.41 -14.37 -7.61
C THR A 80 -13.61 -15.65 -7.38
N GLY A 81 -12.74 -15.70 -6.35
CA GLY A 81 -11.98 -16.90 -6.00
C GLY A 81 -10.86 -17.28 -6.98
N ASP A 82 -10.56 -16.41 -7.94
CA ASP A 82 -9.48 -16.52 -8.92
C ASP A 82 -8.10 -16.14 -8.34
N LEU A 83 -8.09 -15.45 -7.20
CA LEU A 83 -6.89 -14.92 -6.55
C LEU A 83 -6.36 -15.89 -5.49
N LYS A 84 -5.16 -16.45 -5.70
CA LYS A 84 -4.52 -17.42 -4.79
C LYS A 84 -3.57 -16.81 -3.77
N LYS A 85 -2.98 -15.66 -4.10
CA LYS A 85 -2.03 -14.94 -3.26
C LYS A 85 -2.23 -13.44 -3.44
N PHE A 86 -1.61 -12.65 -2.58
CA PHE A 86 -1.58 -11.21 -2.74
C PHE A 86 -0.33 -10.79 -3.52
N GLU A 87 -0.49 -10.07 -4.62
CA GLU A 87 0.61 -9.65 -5.48
C GLU A 87 0.73 -8.12 -5.60
N ILE A 88 1.94 -7.64 -5.83
CA ILE A 88 2.15 -6.25 -6.27
C ILE A 88 2.24 -6.32 -7.79
N ILE A 89 1.31 -5.67 -8.48
CA ILE A 89 1.37 -5.52 -9.94
C ILE A 89 2.27 -4.34 -10.24
N ARG A 90 3.17 -4.59 -11.17
CA ARG A 90 4.33 -3.79 -11.46
C ARG A 90 4.32 -3.39 -12.93
N GLY A 91 4.61 -2.12 -13.19
CA GLY A 91 4.55 -1.50 -14.51
C GLY A 91 5.86 -1.64 -15.28
N ASP A 92 6.20 -0.60 -16.05
CA ASP A 92 7.47 -0.52 -16.78
C ASP A 92 8.67 -0.53 -15.82
N LYS A 93 9.70 -1.33 -16.16
CA LYS A 93 10.84 -1.61 -15.29
C LYS A 93 11.67 -0.37 -14.95
N ASP A 94 11.77 0.60 -15.86
CA ASP A 94 12.58 1.79 -15.65
C ASP A 94 11.89 2.71 -14.64
N GLN A 95 10.57 2.88 -14.77
CA GLN A 95 9.78 3.67 -13.84
C GLN A 95 9.79 3.06 -12.43
N GLU A 96 9.73 1.73 -12.33
CA GLU A 96 9.81 1.05 -11.03
C GLU A 96 11.17 1.14 -10.34
N LEU A 97 12.26 1.19 -11.10
CA LEU A 97 13.60 1.35 -10.55
C LEU A 97 13.74 2.71 -9.85
N PHE A 98 13.20 3.78 -10.47
CA PHE A 98 13.21 5.11 -9.87
C PHE A 98 12.40 5.17 -8.58
N GLU A 99 11.21 4.60 -8.57
CA GLU A 99 10.38 4.55 -7.35
C GLU A 99 11.07 3.81 -6.20
N LEU A 100 11.76 2.70 -6.49
CA LEU A 100 12.51 1.95 -5.48
C LEU A 100 13.64 2.80 -4.86
N ILE A 101 14.31 3.61 -5.69
CA ILE A 101 15.36 4.53 -5.26
C ILE A 101 14.77 5.66 -4.41
N ASP A 102 13.66 6.27 -4.82
CA ASP A 102 13.00 7.37 -4.08
C ASP A 102 12.55 6.93 -2.69
N VAL A 103 11.99 5.71 -2.56
CA VAL A 103 11.63 5.13 -1.27
C VAL A 103 12.87 4.90 -0.40
N ALA A 104 13.95 4.36 -0.98
CA ALA A 104 15.19 4.12 -0.25
C ALA A 104 15.81 5.43 0.25
N VAL A 105 15.90 6.45 -0.61
CA VAL A 105 16.40 7.79 -0.26
C VAL A 105 15.54 8.39 0.86
N THR A 106 14.22 8.36 0.72
CA THR A 106 13.31 8.93 1.72
C THR A 106 13.48 8.29 3.10
N ARG A 107 13.59 6.96 3.15
CA ARG A 107 13.81 6.24 4.43
C ARG A 107 15.19 6.51 5.01
N LEU A 108 16.22 6.58 4.17
CA LEU A 108 17.58 6.90 4.61
C LEU A 108 17.64 8.33 5.17
N CYS A 109 17.06 9.32 4.50
CA CYS A 109 16.96 10.70 4.99
C CYS A 109 16.31 10.75 6.38
N ARG A 110 15.23 9.99 6.62
CA ARG A 110 14.58 9.92 7.94
C ARG A 110 15.50 9.38 9.04
N VAL A 111 16.33 8.38 8.74
CA VAL A 111 17.34 7.87 9.70
C VAL A 111 18.35 8.98 10.01
N PHE A 112 18.82 9.71 9.00
CA PHE A 112 19.75 10.82 9.21
C PHE A 112 19.15 11.93 10.08
N GLU A 113 17.95 12.43 9.76
CA GLU A 113 17.27 13.49 10.52
C GLU A 113 17.05 13.12 11.99
N ASN A 114 16.58 11.89 12.25
CA ASN A 114 16.40 11.39 13.61
C ASN A 114 17.73 11.26 14.37
N THR A 115 18.82 10.95 13.68
CA THR A 115 20.15 10.85 14.30
C THR A 115 20.70 12.24 14.64
N SER A 116 20.52 13.23 13.76
CA SER A 116 20.92 14.62 13.98
C SER A 116 20.16 15.25 15.17
N MET A 117 18.84 15.02 15.28
CA MET A 117 18.01 15.52 16.38
C MET A 117 18.38 14.93 17.76
N ASN A 118 18.97 13.74 17.80
CA ASN A 118 19.39 13.09 19.04
C ASN A 118 20.77 13.54 19.53
N GLN A 119 21.56 14.27 18.73
CA GLN A 119 22.86 14.80 19.15
C GLN A 119 22.79 16.20 19.77
N GLU A 120 21.62 16.86 19.72
CA GLU A 120 21.39 18.20 20.28
C GLU A 120 20.66 18.20 21.64
N LYS A 121 20.50 17.03 22.28
CA LYS A 121 19.97 16.88 23.66
C LYS A 121 21.02 16.33 24.61
#